data_AF-L8HBC1-F1
#
_entry.id   AF-L8HBC1-F1
#
_cell.length_a   1.000
_cell.length_b   1.000
_cell.length_c   1.000
_cell.angle_alpha   90.00
_cell.angle_beta   90.00
_cell.angle_gamma   90.00
#
_symmetry.space_group_name_H-M   'P 1'
#
loop_
_entity.id
_entity.type
_entity.pdbx_description
1 polymer ?
#
loop_
_entity_poly.entity_id
_entity_poly.type
_entity_poly.pdbx_seq_one_letter_code
_entity_poly.pdbx_strand_id
1 'polypeptide(L)'
;MKLAWTQAIIDTIHNGELAKCEYENFGVFNISIPKVVTGMPAEILNPVNLWKDKAAYKATLEKLAQKFSNNLVAYANACMPGTIATGPKLPSA
;
A
#
# COMPACT_ATOMS: atom_id res chain seq x y z
N MET A 1 10.32 -2.64 12.61
CA MET A 1 10.14 -3.64 11.53
C MET A 1 11.34 -4.58 11.55
N LYS A 2 11.14 -5.90 11.43
CA LYS A 2 12.25 -6.88 11.44
C LYS A 2 12.60 -7.26 9.99
N LEU A 3 13.89 -7.40 9.69
CA LEU A 3 14.37 -7.82 8.37
C LEU A 3 13.79 -9.19 7.95
N ALA A 4 13.66 -10.11 8.91
CA ALA A 4 13.06 -11.42 8.71
C ALA A 4 11.65 -11.36 8.10
N TRP A 5 10.90 -10.28 8.34
CA TRP A 5 9.57 -10.12 7.75
C TRP A 5 9.64 -9.84 6.26
N THR A 6 10.55 -8.97 5.82
CA THR A 6 10.74 -8.72 4.38
C THR A 6 11.19 -9.98 3.64
N GLN A 7 12.04 -10.80 4.26
CA GLN A 7 12.46 -12.10 3.73
C GLN A 7 11.28 -13.05 3.58
N ALA A 8 10.42 -13.15 4.60
CA ALA A 8 9.20 -13.97 4.53
C ALA A 8 8.24 -13.55 3.41
N ILE A 9 8.11 -12.25 3.11
CA ILE A 9 7.32 -11.78 1.95
C ILE A 9 7.94 -12.32 0.65
N ILE A 10 9.27 -12.25 0.50
CA ILE A 10 9.95 -12.73 -0.70
C ILE A 10 9.78 -14.24 -0.86
N ASP A 11 9.92 -15.00 0.23
CA ASP A 11 9.76 -16.45 0.21
C ASP A 11 8.33 -16.87 -0.18
N THR A 12 7.32 -16.13 0.32
CA THR A 12 5.90 -16.37 -0.02
C THR A 12 5.51 -15.92 -1.43
N ILE A 13 6.28 -15.02 -2.05
CA ILE A 13 6.18 -14.75 -3.50
C ILE A 13 6.67 -15.98 -4.27
N HIS A 14 7.87 -16.50 -3.94
CA HIS A 14 8.50 -17.57 -4.70
C HIS A 14 7.81 -18.93 -4.55
N ASN A 15 7.20 -19.21 -3.39
CA ASN A 15 6.49 -20.46 -3.15
C ASN A 15 5.04 -20.47 -3.71
N GLY A 16 4.57 -19.34 -4.25
CA GLY A 16 3.22 -19.18 -4.82
C GLY A 16 2.09 -19.04 -3.81
N GLU A 17 2.38 -18.85 -2.51
CA GLU A 17 1.38 -18.63 -1.46
C GLU A 17 0.62 -17.33 -1.68
N LEU A 18 1.34 -16.24 -1.99
CA LEU A 18 0.71 -14.94 -2.25
C LEU A 18 -0.24 -14.98 -3.46
N ALA A 19 0.03 -15.80 -4.47
CA ALA A 19 -0.86 -15.94 -5.62
C ALA A 19 -2.24 -16.54 -5.25
N LYS A 20 -2.36 -17.19 -4.09
CA LYS A 20 -3.57 -17.86 -3.61
C LYS A 20 -4.16 -17.21 -2.36
N CYS A 21 -3.53 -16.17 -1.83
CA CYS A 21 -3.98 -15.57 -0.57
C CYS A 21 -5.15 -14.60 -0.79
N GLU A 22 -5.89 -14.33 0.27
CA GLU A 22 -6.85 -13.24 0.27
C GLU A 22 -6.15 -11.88 0.39
N TYR A 23 -6.69 -10.90 -0.33
CA TYR A 23 -6.21 -9.53 -0.31
C TYR A 23 -7.29 -8.59 0.21
N GLU A 24 -6.86 -7.47 0.78
CA GLU A 24 -7.70 -6.32 1.08
C GLU A 24 -7.20 -5.08 0.32
N ASN A 25 -8.11 -4.16 0.02
CA ASN A 25 -7.77 -2.94 -0.70
C ASN A 25 -7.16 -1.91 0.26
N PHE A 26 -6.01 -1.38 -0.12
CA PHE A 26 -5.31 -0.32 0.61
C PHE A 26 -5.82 1.07 0.20
N GLY A 27 -7.11 1.28 0.45
CA GLY A 27 -7.89 2.51 0.25
C GLY A 27 -7.31 3.49 -0.76
N VAL A 28 -6.64 4.52 -0.25
CA VAL A 28 -6.18 5.69 -1.00
C VAL A 28 -5.24 5.37 -2.16
N PHE A 29 -4.39 4.35 -2.03
CA PHE A 29 -3.43 4.00 -3.09
C PHE A 29 -3.96 2.93 -4.05
N ASN A 30 -5.16 2.39 -3.80
CA ASN A 30 -5.79 1.36 -4.63
C ASN A 30 -4.88 0.17 -4.95
N ILE A 31 -3.96 -0.16 -4.04
CA ILE A 31 -3.14 -1.37 -4.10
C ILE A 31 -3.78 -2.46 -3.24
N SER A 32 -3.46 -3.71 -3.54
CA SER A 32 -3.93 -4.84 -2.75
C SER A 32 -2.85 -5.27 -1.76
N ILE A 33 -3.20 -5.40 -0.49
CA ILE A 33 -2.31 -5.94 0.55
C ILE A 33 -2.82 -7.33 0.97
N PRO A 34 -1.91 -8.33 1.11
CA PRO A 34 -2.32 -9.66 1.52
C PRO A 34 -2.80 -9.62 2.97
N LYS A 35 -3.85 -10.39 3.30
CA LYS A 35 -4.36 -10.48 4.68
C LYS A 35 -3.46 -11.33 5.58
N VAL A 36 -2.72 -12.27 5.00
CA VAL A 36 -1.85 -13.21 5.71
C VAL A 36 -0.59 -13.45 4.90
N VAL A 37 0.55 -13.54 5.59
CA VAL A 37 1.85 -13.95 5.06
C VAL A 37 2.49 -14.87 6.10
N THR A 38 2.85 -16.09 5.71
CA THR A 38 3.52 -17.03 6.60
C THR A 38 4.83 -16.46 7.14
N GLY A 39 5.09 -16.64 8.44
CA GLY A 39 6.32 -16.14 9.08
C GLY A 39 6.24 -14.71 9.64
N MET A 40 5.05 -14.09 9.62
CA MET A 40 4.85 -12.79 10.26
C MET A 40 3.44 -12.57 10.83
N PRO A 41 3.27 -11.65 11.79
CA PRO A 41 1.94 -11.26 12.29
C PRO A 41 1.10 -10.57 11.20
N ALA A 42 -0.19 -10.92 11.08
CA ALA A 42 -1.06 -10.26 10.10
C ALA A 42 -1.22 -8.75 10.36
N GLU A 43 -1.15 -8.32 11.62
CA GLU A 43 -1.31 -6.91 12.01
C GLU A 43 -0.28 -5.98 11.38
N ILE A 44 0.92 -6.47 11.06
CA ILE A 44 1.97 -5.62 10.48
C ILE A 44 1.79 -5.42 8.97
N LEU A 45 0.96 -6.23 8.31
CA LEU A 45 0.73 -6.19 6.85
C LEU A 45 -0.03 -4.93 6.46
N ASN A 46 -1.04 -4.56 7.25
CA ASN A 46 -1.74 -3.31 7.09
C ASN A 46 -1.22 -2.26 8.08
N PRO A 47 -0.50 -1.22 7.62
CA PRO A 47 0.10 -0.24 8.51
C PRO A 47 -0.92 0.51 9.36
N VAL A 48 -2.20 0.58 8.97
CA VAL A 48 -3.25 1.19 9.81
C VAL A 48 -3.29 0.55 11.19
N ASN A 49 -3.05 -0.76 11.30
CA ASN A 49 -3.13 -1.51 12.56
C ASN A 49 -2.03 -1.12 13.55
N LEU A 50 -0.88 -0.68 13.04
CA LEU A 50 0.27 -0.29 13.85
C LEU A 50 0.16 1.12 14.46
N TRP A 51 -0.79 1.92 13.98
CA TRP A 51 -1.02 3.26 14.50
C TRP A 51 -2.02 3.22 15.67
N LYS A 52 -1.64 3.82 16.80
CA LYS A 52 -2.53 4.02 17.95
C LYS A 52 -3.66 4.98 17.60
N ASP A 53 -3.31 6.08 16.95
CA ASP A 53 -4.26 7.10 16.49
C ASP A 53 -4.57 6.89 15.00
N LYS A 54 -5.79 6.40 14.72
CA LYS A 54 -6.27 6.14 13.36
C LYS A 54 -6.57 7.44 12.60
N ALA A 55 -6.92 8.53 13.28
CA ALA A 55 -7.16 9.83 12.66
C ALA A 55 -5.83 10.44 12.18
N ALA A 56 -4.79 10.38 13.01
CA ALA A 56 -3.44 10.81 12.63
C ALA A 56 -2.88 9.97 11.47
N TYR A 57 -3.15 8.67 11.44
CA TYR A 57 -2.82 7.82 10.30
C TYR A 57 -3.52 8.28 9.02
N LYS A 58 -4.84 8.48 9.07
CA LYS A 58 -5.63 8.94 7.92
C LYS A 58 -5.09 10.27 7.37
N ALA A 59 -4.84 11.25 8.23
CA ALA A 59 -4.27 12.54 7.81
C ALA A 59 -2.87 12.40 7.19
N THR A 60 -2.04 11.49 7.72
CA THR A 60 -0.71 11.20 7.16
C THR A 60 -0.81 10.51 5.80
N LEU A 61 -1.75 9.57 5.65
CA LEU A 61 -2.01 8.85 4.41
C LEU A 61 -2.49 9.81 3.30
N GLU A 62 -3.41 10.71 3.61
CA GLU A 62 -3.88 11.76 2.68
C GLU A 62 -2.74 12.70 2.29
N LYS A 63 -1.92 13.15 3.25
CA LYS A 63 -0.75 13.98 2.98
C LYS A 63 0.26 13.29 2.06
N LEU A 64 0.47 11.98 2.24
CA LEU A 64 1.33 11.19 1.37
C LEU A 64 0.74 11.09 -0.04
N ALA A 65 -0.54 10.79 -0.16
CA ALA A 65 -1.24 10.73 -1.44
C ALA A 65 -1.16 12.06 -2.19
N GLN A 66 -1.34 13.20 -1.51
CA GLN A 66 -1.15 14.52 -2.12
C GLN A 66 0.28 14.73 -2.65
N LYS A 67 1.30 14.27 -1.91
CA LYS A 67 2.70 14.35 -2.38
C LYS A 67 2.92 13.53 -3.64
N PHE A 68 2.34 12.34 -3.73
CA PHE A 68 2.39 11.52 -4.95
C PHE A 68 1.68 12.20 -6.12
N SER A 69 0.46 12.71 -5.91
CA SER A 69 -0.29 13.43 -6.95
C SER A 69 0.45 14.66 -7.45
N ASN A 70 1.03 15.46 -6.56
CA ASN A 70 1.81 16.63 -6.95
C ASN A 70 3.07 16.25 -7.73
N ASN A 71 3.76 15.18 -7.33
CA ASN A 71 4.93 14.70 -8.04
C ASN A 71 4.58 14.17 -9.45
N LEU A 72 3.42 13.50 -9.60
CA LEU A 72 2.94 13.01 -10.90
C LEU A 72 2.71 14.13 -11.92
N VAL A 73 2.32 15.35 -11.50
CA VAL A 73 2.15 16.50 -12.39
C VAL A 73 3.42 16.80 -13.18
N ALA A 74 4.60 16.68 -12.55
CA ALA A 74 5.88 16.93 -13.22
C ALA A 74 6.18 15.92 -14.34
N TYR A 75 5.55 14.74 -14.30
CA TYR A 75 5.76 13.66 -15.27
C TYR A 75 4.54 13.42 -16.17
N ALA A 76 3.48 14.23 -16.06
CA ALA A 76 2.22 14.01 -16.77
C ALA A 76 2.38 13.92 -18.30
N ASN A 77 3.32 14.67 -18.88
CA ASN A 77 3.60 14.65 -20.31
C ASN A 77 4.44 13.43 -20.76
N ALA A 78 5.12 12.76 -19.84
CA ALA A 78 5.98 11.60 -20.10
C ALA A 78 5.29 10.26 -19.75
N CYS A 79 4.16 10.31 -19.04
CA CYS A 79 3.40 9.14 -18.65
C CYS A 79 2.24 8.88 -19.61
N MET A 80 1.96 7.59 -19.85
CA MET A 80 0.73 7.21 -20.55
C MET A 80 -0.49 7.62 -19.70
N PRO A 81 -1.61 8.03 -20.32
CA PRO A 81 -2.82 8.41 -19.60
C PRO A 81 -3.29 7.35 -18.58
N GLY A 82 -3.11 6.06 -18.90
CA GLY A 82 -3.42 4.95 -17.99
C GLY A 82 -2.60 4.95 -16.70
N THR A 83 -1.32 5.36 -16.75
CA THR A 83 -0.45 5.46 -15.57
C THR A 83 -0.90 6.59 -14.64
N ILE A 84 -1.34 7.71 -15.20
CA ILE A 84 -1.85 8.84 -14.44
C ILE A 84 -3.14 8.45 -13.71
N ALA A 85 -4.00 7.67 -14.36
CA ALA A 85 -5.26 7.18 -13.80
C ALA A 85 -5.09 6.16 -12.65
N THR A 86 -3.92 5.51 -12.54
CA THR A 86 -3.60 4.58 -11.43
C THR A 86 -3.07 5.27 -10.16
N GLY A 87 -2.97 6.60 -10.16
CA GLY A 87 -2.49 7.36 -9.01
C GLY A 87 -3.42 7.28 -7.77
N PRO A 88 -2.97 7.81 -6.62
CA PRO A 88 -3.75 7.77 -5.39
C PRO A 88 -5.08 8.51 -5.52
N LYS A 89 -6.15 7.91 -5.01
CA LYS A 89 -7.49 8.52 -4.92
C LYS A 89 -7.66 9.17 -3.56
N LEU A 90 -7.50 10.49 -3.52
CA LEU A 90 -7.82 11.26 -2.33
C LEU A 90 -9.33 11.14 -2.05
N PRO A 91 -9.74 10.91 -0.79
CA PRO A 91 -11.15 10.96 -0.42
C PRO A 91 -11.69 12.35 -0.81
N SER A 92 -12.85 12.37 -1.48
CA SER A 92 -13.53 13.63 -1.81
C SER A 92 -13.78 14.40 -0.51
N ALA A 93 -13.32 15.66 -0.48
CA ALA A 93 -13.57 16.60 0.61
C ALA A 93 -15.07 16.78 0.89
#